data_AF-A0A292SLU7-F1
#
_entry.id   AF-A0A292SLU7-F1
#
_cell.length_a   1.000
_cell.length_b   1.000
_cell.length_c   1.000
_cell.angle_alpha   90.00
_cell.angle_beta   90.00
_cell.angle_gamma   90.00
#
_symmetry.space_group_name_H-M   'P 1'
#
loop_
_entity.id
_entity.type
_entity.pdbx_description
1 polymer ?
#
loop_
_entity_poly.entity_id
_entity_poly.type
_entity_poly.pdbx_seq_one_letter_code
_entity_poly.pdbx_strand_id
1 'polypeptide(L)'
;HYNGSSLALGDQYISPELLTENEYSSILTKDELTEIIKANNKETRDNIANFENILGQQSTQNKILKNAHERFKALDENSELKQRYNKFVKENESWLNFARECEPDSEFFKFKQFLASEHMSKGKNNLNNKGIKYCGDIAINFSDDEVRAFPKAFKEGHYIGVPTWEIPSINFDTILDETSDAHKLLKLKVQLAAKRFDVLRVDAAWNYVTPVITPKGETKILPENKKPMGDSIVKLIEKWVKEVKGDDFDLHNIIYEFDAGPDDFTMFENGKLIAPLKDRVKVYGSTYLKEGWGSNDAFLHTLNWSPDEFLIGPGNHDPQPLRQIAKGIPDICNDNNIHRQASINPLARILKLDAESLKNPVLFAKAKFAEAVTAKNNMFFFMDVFGREERFNEHRRGTETSFRYKVPSDYQKAYQNSLFEGFGFNIMDSLEKIFKANGLDKSNPELFAKIVKFKNILLEKETPAQLKEEVSNAAQTAAETINSGSTTKSAAKSTKSYKPLWITAGAIAVLGGAFTLYKTKFQKHEAKDDSQQLKLTA
;
A
#
# COMPACT_ATOMS: atom_id res chain seq x y z
N HIS A 1 -3.15 14.25 4.99
CA HIS A 1 -3.07 14.85 3.64
C HIS A 1 -1.87 14.27 2.90
N TYR A 2 -2.02 13.98 1.60
CA TYR A 2 -0.96 13.49 0.69
C TYR A 2 0.07 14.58 0.32
N ASN A 3 0.47 15.45 1.26
CA ASN A 3 1.19 16.70 0.97
C ASN A 3 2.69 16.51 0.63
N GLY A 4 3.07 15.38 0.03
CA GLY A 4 4.40 15.17 -0.53
C GLY A 4 4.59 15.92 -1.84
N SER A 5 5.85 16.18 -2.20
CA SER A 5 6.20 16.69 -3.53
C SER A 5 5.77 15.68 -4.61
N SER A 6 5.15 16.17 -5.67
CA SER A 6 4.86 15.39 -6.89
C SER A 6 6.09 15.16 -7.75
N LEU A 7 7.11 16.02 -7.62
CA LEU A 7 8.32 15.98 -8.44
C LEU A 7 9.48 15.27 -7.73
N ALA A 8 9.64 15.47 -6.43
CA ALA A 8 10.77 14.96 -5.64
C ALA A 8 10.44 13.65 -4.91
N LEU A 9 11.47 12.84 -4.64
CA LEU A 9 11.37 11.69 -3.73
C LEU A 9 11.65 12.15 -2.29
N GLY A 10 11.00 11.50 -1.31
CA GLY A 10 11.27 11.77 0.09
C GLY A 10 12.56 11.11 0.61
N ASP A 11 13.08 11.62 1.72
CA ASP A 11 14.33 11.14 2.34
C ASP A 11 14.26 9.67 2.78
N GLN A 12 13.06 9.11 2.97
CA GLN A 12 12.85 7.70 3.29
C GLN A 12 13.32 6.73 2.18
N TYR A 13 13.55 7.22 0.96
CA TYR A 13 14.12 6.43 -0.13
C TYR A 13 15.66 6.33 -0.06
N ILE A 14 16.31 7.05 0.85
CA ILE A 14 17.76 6.99 1.03
C ILE A 14 18.08 5.92 2.07
N SER A 15 18.70 4.81 1.64
CA SER A 15 19.30 3.82 2.56
C SER A 15 20.65 4.32 3.10
N PRO A 16 20.80 4.57 4.42
CA PRO A 16 22.09 4.95 4.99
C PRO A 16 23.11 3.81 4.96
N GLU A 17 22.66 2.55 4.96
CA GLU A 17 23.53 1.37 4.88
C GLU A 17 24.33 1.36 3.58
N LEU A 18 23.69 1.64 2.44
CA LEU A 18 24.37 1.72 1.15
C LEU A 18 25.46 2.79 1.12
N LEU A 19 25.30 3.88 1.86
CA LEU A 19 26.28 4.98 1.92
C LEU A 19 27.56 4.60 2.69
N THR A 20 27.55 3.47 3.40
CA THR A 20 28.75 2.90 4.04
C THR A 20 29.60 2.06 3.09
N GLU A 21 29.04 1.69 1.93
CA GLU A 21 29.69 0.82 0.96
C GLU A 21 30.65 1.60 0.04
N ASN A 22 31.69 0.91 -0.45
CA ASN A 22 32.69 1.48 -1.35
C ASN A 22 32.09 2.07 -2.63
N GLU A 23 30.97 1.51 -3.11
CA GLU A 23 30.25 2.04 -4.29
C GLU A 23 29.84 3.51 -4.11
N TYR A 24 29.53 3.90 -2.88
CA TYR A 24 29.19 5.27 -2.50
C TYR A 24 30.37 5.97 -1.82
N SER A 25 31.59 5.49 -2.08
CA SER A 25 32.84 6.01 -1.51
C SER A 25 32.84 6.06 0.02
N SER A 26 32.01 5.23 0.67
CA SER A 26 31.85 5.19 2.13
C SER A 26 31.67 6.58 2.76
N ILE A 27 30.91 7.46 2.10
CA ILE A 27 30.66 8.84 2.57
C ILE A 27 29.91 8.89 3.91
N LEU A 28 29.29 7.78 4.33
CA LEU A 28 28.71 7.59 5.65
C LEU A 28 29.50 6.51 6.39
N THR A 29 29.81 6.74 7.67
CA THR A 29 30.59 5.79 8.48
C THR A 29 29.71 4.75 9.18
N LYS A 30 30.28 3.59 9.54
CA LYS A 30 29.53 2.56 10.29
C LYS A 30 29.02 3.05 11.66
N ASP A 31 29.76 3.96 12.30
CA ASP A 31 29.34 4.56 13.58
C ASP A 31 28.14 5.49 13.39
N GLU A 32 28.13 6.32 12.34
CA GLU A 32 26.99 7.14 11.98
C GLU A 32 25.77 6.29 11.61
N LEU A 33 25.94 5.19 10.87
CA LEU A 33 24.86 4.24 10.60
C LEU A 33 24.27 3.70 11.91
N THR A 34 25.15 3.32 12.84
CA THR A 34 24.76 2.84 14.16
C THR A 34 23.99 3.91 14.95
N GLU A 35 24.36 5.18 14.82
CA GLU A 35 23.64 6.30 15.44
C GLU A 35 22.21 6.43 14.89
N ILE A 36 22.03 6.36 13.57
CA ILE A 36 20.69 6.38 12.93
C ILE A 36 19.82 5.24 13.46
N ILE A 37 20.39 4.03 13.53
CA ILE A 37 19.69 2.83 14.03
C ILE A 37 19.31 3.02 15.50
N LYS A 38 20.23 3.49 16.35
CA LYS A 38 19.98 3.75 17.78
C LYS A 38 18.92 4.81 18.02
N ALA A 39 18.84 5.82 17.15
CA ALA A 39 17.80 6.85 17.23
C ALA A 39 16.39 6.33 16.90
N ASN A 40 16.27 5.14 16.29
CA ASN A 40 15.00 4.44 16.16
C ASN A 40 14.64 3.64 17.44
N ASN A 41 14.50 4.36 18.56
CA ASN A 41 14.33 3.80 19.90
C ASN A 41 12.93 3.89 20.49
N LYS A 42 11.93 4.39 19.75
CA LYS A 42 10.55 4.46 20.24
C LYS A 42 10.03 3.07 20.59
N GLU A 43 9.25 2.94 21.66
CA GLU A 43 8.63 1.67 22.07
C GLU A 43 7.75 1.07 20.96
N THR A 44 7.17 1.93 20.12
CA THR A 44 6.32 1.56 18.99
C THR A 44 7.08 1.20 17.72
N ARG A 45 8.42 1.21 17.72
CA ARG A 45 9.27 1.04 16.52
C ARG A 45 9.01 -0.22 15.72
N ASP A 46 8.44 -1.26 16.32
CA ASP A 46 8.14 -2.51 15.63
C ASP A 46 6.87 -2.46 14.78
N ASN A 47 5.98 -1.49 15.05
CA ASN A 47 4.68 -1.37 14.38
C ASN A 47 4.47 0.00 13.69
N ILE A 48 5.23 1.02 14.11
CA ILE A 48 5.10 2.41 13.69
C ILE A 48 6.44 2.90 13.13
N ALA A 49 6.39 3.51 11.94
CA ALA A 49 7.49 4.22 11.33
C ALA A 49 7.82 5.49 12.12
N ASN A 50 9.08 5.62 12.52
CA ASN A 50 9.59 6.79 13.22
C ASN A 50 10.05 7.84 12.21
N PHE A 51 9.08 8.53 11.57
CA PHE A 51 9.41 9.57 10.61
C PHE A 51 10.20 10.73 11.22
N GLU A 52 10.15 10.97 12.52
CA GLU A 52 10.98 12.02 13.16
C GLU A 52 12.48 11.68 13.10
N ASN A 53 12.84 10.40 12.96
CA ASN A 53 14.23 9.96 12.80
C ASN A 53 14.74 10.10 11.36
N ILE A 54 13.83 10.20 10.39
CA ILE A 54 14.15 10.11 8.95
C ILE A 54 13.82 11.42 8.22
N LEU A 55 12.63 11.96 8.47
CA LEU A 55 12.07 13.14 7.82
C LEU A 55 12.30 14.39 8.67
N GLY A 56 12.54 15.50 7.99
CA GLY A 56 12.70 16.82 8.59
C GLY A 56 14.16 17.20 8.85
N GLN A 57 14.40 18.50 8.86
CA GLN A 57 15.74 19.11 8.90
C GLN A 57 16.52 18.79 10.19
N GLN A 58 15.82 18.40 11.26
CA GLN A 58 16.41 18.11 12.57
C GLN A 58 16.49 16.61 12.90
N SER A 59 16.03 15.75 11.99
CA SER A 59 16.11 14.30 12.17
C SER A 59 17.56 13.83 12.22
N THR A 60 17.82 12.73 12.94
CA THR A 60 19.15 12.14 13.07
C THR A 60 19.72 11.78 11.71
N GLN A 61 18.91 11.15 10.85
CA GLN A 61 19.33 10.82 9.48
C GLN A 61 19.70 12.06 8.68
N ASN A 62 18.90 13.14 8.71
CA ASN A 62 19.20 14.34 7.92
C ASN A 62 20.48 15.05 8.41
N LYS A 63 20.72 15.10 9.72
CA LYS A 63 21.97 15.64 10.29
C LYS A 63 23.20 14.86 9.82
N ILE A 64 23.13 13.53 9.84
CA ILE A 64 24.22 12.67 9.38
C ILE A 64 24.40 12.77 7.86
N LEU A 65 23.31 12.90 7.09
CA LEU A 65 23.40 13.12 5.65
C LEU A 65 24.11 14.42 5.29
N LYS A 66 24.05 15.47 6.14
CA LYS A 66 24.86 16.68 5.93
C LYS A 66 26.35 16.39 6.06
N ASN A 67 26.76 15.59 7.05
CA ASN A 67 28.16 15.15 7.15
C ASN A 67 28.57 14.33 5.93
N ALA A 68 27.72 13.41 5.48
CA ALA A 68 27.95 12.64 4.26
C ALA A 68 28.05 13.54 3.02
N HIS A 69 27.26 14.63 2.96
CA HIS A 69 27.34 15.62 1.89
C HIS A 69 28.67 16.39 1.92
N GLU A 70 29.19 16.78 3.09
CA GLU A 70 30.53 17.39 3.18
C GLU A 70 31.62 16.43 2.69
N ARG A 71 31.56 15.15 3.07
CA ARG A 71 32.51 14.14 2.57
C ARG A 71 32.37 13.92 1.07
N PHE A 72 31.14 13.87 0.56
CA PHE A 72 30.87 13.82 -0.87
C PHE A 72 31.47 15.02 -1.61
N LYS A 73 31.29 16.25 -1.10
CA LYS A 73 31.87 17.46 -1.72
C LYS A 73 33.39 17.39 -1.80
N ALA A 74 34.04 16.80 -0.79
CA ALA A 74 35.50 16.65 -0.74
C ALA A 74 36.06 15.51 -1.62
N LEU A 75 35.22 14.70 -2.27
CA LEU A 75 35.67 13.69 -3.23
C LEU A 75 36.29 14.34 -4.47
N ASP A 76 37.20 13.61 -5.12
CA ASP A 76 37.70 13.98 -6.45
C ASP A 76 36.53 14.12 -7.43
N GLU A 77 36.50 15.21 -8.21
CA GLU A 77 35.45 15.48 -9.21
C GLU A 77 35.37 14.39 -10.29
N ASN A 78 36.45 13.63 -10.49
CA ASN A 78 36.50 12.50 -11.41
C ASN A 78 36.10 11.17 -10.75
N SER A 79 35.77 11.15 -9.47
CA SER A 79 35.24 9.94 -8.81
C SER A 79 33.94 9.49 -9.48
N GLU A 80 33.72 8.17 -9.55
CA GLU A 80 32.52 7.60 -10.18
C GLU A 80 31.23 8.14 -9.56
N LEU A 81 31.23 8.37 -8.24
CA LEU A 81 30.08 8.94 -7.53
C LEU A 81 29.78 10.38 -7.97
N LYS A 82 30.81 11.24 -8.09
CA LYS A 82 30.67 12.61 -8.59
C LYS A 82 30.20 12.65 -10.04
N GLN A 83 30.73 11.77 -10.90
CA GLN A 83 30.30 11.67 -12.29
C GLN A 83 28.82 11.27 -12.41
N ARG A 84 28.37 10.27 -11.64
CA ARG A 84 26.96 9.87 -11.58
C ARG A 84 26.07 11.00 -11.07
N TYR A 85 26.47 11.69 -10.01
CA TYR A 85 25.75 12.86 -9.47
C TYR A 85 25.63 13.98 -10.52
N ASN A 86 26.74 14.38 -11.15
CA ASN A 86 26.77 15.45 -12.13
C ASN A 86 25.89 15.12 -13.35
N LYS A 87 25.92 13.87 -13.80
CA LYS A 87 25.00 13.38 -14.84
C LYS A 87 23.54 13.49 -14.40
N PHE A 88 23.22 13.01 -13.19
CA PHE A 88 21.86 13.10 -12.64
C PHE A 88 21.37 14.55 -12.59
N VAL A 89 22.17 15.48 -12.05
CA VAL A 89 21.79 16.90 -11.95
C VAL A 89 21.53 17.49 -13.33
N LYS A 90 22.41 17.23 -14.30
CA LYS A 90 22.25 17.72 -15.68
C LYS A 90 20.98 17.19 -16.35
N GLU A 91 20.67 15.92 -16.18
CA GLU A 91 19.48 15.29 -16.79
C GLU A 91 18.16 15.70 -16.12
N ASN A 92 18.22 16.33 -14.95
CA ASN A 92 17.07 16.63 -14.10
C ASN A 92 16.94 18.11 -13.69
N GLU A 93 17.73 19.00 -14.30
CA GLU A 93 17.80 20.42 -13.98
C GLU A 93 16.40 21.09 -13.92
N SER A 94 15.51 20.73 -14.84
CA SER A 94 14.20 21.37 -15.01
C SER A 94 13.30 21.31 -13.77
N TRP A 95 13.51 20.33 -12.87
CA TRP A 95 12.72 20.16 -11.65
C TRP A 95 13.56 20.23 -10.36
N LEU A 96 14.89 20.16 -10.48
CA LEU A 96 15.81 20.30 -9.35
C LEU A 96 16.07 21.76 -8.97
N ASN A 97 15.98 22.69 -9.94
CA ASN A 97 16.54 24.04 -9.78
C ASN A 97 15.56 25.13 -9.34
N PHE A 98 14.29 24.84 -9.10
CA PHE A 98 13.37 25.84 -8.57
C PHE A 98 13.54 26.03 -7.05
N ALA A 99 13.24 27.24 -6.56
CA ALA A 99 13.38 27.58 -5.15
C ALA A 99 12.38 26.80 -4.28
N ARG A 100 12.88 26.27 -3.16
CA ARG A 100 12.10 25.49 -2.18
C ARG A 100 12.20 26.16 -0.82
N GLU A 101 11.06 26.42 -0.20
CA GLU A 101 10.99 27.03 1.13
C GLU A 101 11.26 25.98 2.21
N CYS A 102 10.76 24.76 2.03
CA CYS A 102 10.95 23.67 2.99
C CYS A 102 12.37 23.09 2.95
N GLU A 103 13.07 23.24 1.83
CA GLU A 103 14.43 22.72 1.59
C GLU A 103 15.32 23.76 0.87
N PRO A 104 15.69 24.86 1.55
CA PRO A 104 16.34 26.00 0.91
C PRO A 104 17.80 25.75 0.48
N ASP A 105 18.46 24.72 1.03
CA ASP A 105 19.79 24.30 0.61
C ASP A 105 19.68 23.47 -0.69
N SER A 106 19.79 24.14 -1.83
CA SER A 106 19.58 23.54 -3.15
C SER A 106 20.62 22.47 -3.51
N GLU A 107 21.88 22.62 -3.07
CA GLU A 107 22.92 21.64 -3.35
C GLU A 107 22.71 20.38 -2.50
N PHE A 108 22.40 20.54 -1.21
CA PHE A 108 22.06 19.38 -0.38
C PHE A 108 20.77 18.70 -0.84
N PHE A 109 19.78 19.47 -1.30
CA PHE A 109 18.56 18.93 -1.90
C PHE A 109 18.87 18.05 -3.13
N LYS A 110 19.65 18.56 -4.09
CA LYS A 110 20.07 17.80 -5.28
C LYS A 110 20.80 16.52 -4.89
N PHE A 111 21.71 16.60 -3.93
CA PHE A 111 22.44 15.44 -3.40
C PHE A 111 21.48 14.38 -2.85
N LYS A 112 20.50 14.77 -2.03
CA LYS A 112 19.48 13.83 -1.50
C LYS A 112 18.63 13.22 -2.61
N GLN A 113 18.21 14.01 -3.59
CA GLN A 113 17.42 13.49 -4.72
C GLN A 113 18.20 12.51 -5.59
N PHE A 114 19.50 12.74 -5.78
CA PHE A 114 20.39 11.79 -6.45
C PHE A 114 20.43 10.45 -5.71
N LEU A 115 20.71 10.47 -4.39
CA LEU A 115 20.77 9.26 -3.58
C LEU A 115 19.43 8.51 -3.54
N ALA A 116 18.33 9.24 -3.32
CA ALA A 116 16.99 8.66 -3.28
C ALA A 116 16.64 7.97 -4.62
N SER A 117 17.01 8.59 -5.75
CA SER A 117 16.75 8.04 -7.09
C SER A 117 17.58 6.78 -7.36
N GLU A 118 18.88 6.80 -7.03
CA GLU A 118 19.77 5.63 -7.20
C GLU A 118 19.31 4.46 -6.31
N HIS A 119 19.02 4.71 -5.04
CA HIS A 119 18.63 3.68 -4.08
C HIS A 119 17.26 3.07 -4.43
N MET A 120 16.29 3.90 -4.83
CA MET A 120 15.01 3.39 -5.33
C MET A 120 15.18 2.58 -6.61
N SER A 121 16.04 3.01 -7.54
CA SER A 121 16.34 2.26 -8.77
C SER A 121 16.96 0.89 -8.47
N LYS A 122 17.89 0.80 -7.50
CA LYS A 122 18.44 -0.48 -7.02
C LYS A 122 17.35 -1.39 -6.45
N GLY A 123 16.47 -0.84 -5.60
CA GLY A 123 15.34 -1.59 -5.03
C GLY A 123 14.39 -2.12 -6.12
N LYS A 124 14.04 -1.28 -7.08
CA LYS A 124 13.24 -1.64 -8.24
C LYS A 124 13.90 -2.74 -9.08
N ASN A 125 15.18 -2.62 -9.40
CA ASN A 125 15.90 -3.63 -10.18
C ASN A 125 15.94 -4.98 -9.46
N ASN A 126 16.04 -4.99 -8.13
CA ASN A 126 15.93 -6.22 -7.34
C ASN A 126 14.55 -6.88 -7.49
N LEU A 127 13.46 -6.10 -7.46
CA LEU A 127 12.11 -6.60 -7.72
C LEU A 127 11.98 -7.15 -9.15
N ASN A 128 12.45 -6.41 -10.15
CA ASN A 128 12.36 -6.81 -11.56
C ASN A 128 13.16 -8.08 -11.86
N ASN A 129 14.34 -8.25 -11.25
CA ASN A 129 15.13 -9.48 -11.34
C ASN A 129 14.40 -10.72 -10.77
N LYS A 130 13.39 -10.50 -9.91
CA LYS A 130 12.51 -11.55 -9.37
C LYS A 130 11.19 -11.67 -10.16
N GLY A 131 11.06 -10.96 -11.29
CA GLY A 131 9.83 -10.92 -12.07
C GLY A 131 8.70 -10.11 -11.44
N ILE A 132 8.99 -9.25 -10.46
CA ILE A 132 8.00 -8.43 -9.75
C ILE A 132 8.11 -6.98 -10.24
N LYS A 133 7.03 -6.46 -10.83
CA LYS A 133 6.95 -5.05 -11.24
C LYS A 133 6.76 -4.14 -10.03
N TYR A 134 7.41 -2.98 -10.02
CA TYR A 134 7.20 -1.97 -8.98
C TYR A 134 6.10 -0.96 -9.36
N CYS A 135 5.00 -0.93 -8.61
CA CYS A 135 3.91 0.01 -8.81
C CYS A 135 4.12 1.30 -8.00
N GLY A 136 4.04 2.45 -8.66
CA GLY A 136 4.01 3.76 -8.01
C GLY A 136 2.61 4.36 -7.99
N ASP A 137 2.46 5.43 -7.22
CA ASP A 137 1.21 6.16 -7.05
C ASP A 137 1.39 7.63 -7.43
N ILE A 138 0.60 8.12 -8.39
CA ILE A 138 0.59 9.49 -8.85
C ILE A 138 -0.55 10.20 -8.12
N ALA A 139 -0.23 10.79 -6.97
CA ALA A 139 -1.19 11.56 -6.18
C ALA A 139 -1.79 12.72 -6.99
N ILE A 140 -3.01 13.14 -6.69
CA ILE A 140 -3.67 14.25 -7.39
C ILE A 140 -3.02 15.61 -7.08
N ASN A 141 -2.53 15.81 -5.86
CA ASN A 141 -2.05 17.09 -5.35
C ASN A 141 -0.64 17.46 -5.84
N PHE A 142 -0.26 18.72 -5.62
CA PHE A 142 1.11 19.24 -5.70
C PHE A 142 1.49 19.81 -4.32
N SER A 143 2.77 19.91 -4.01
CA SER A 143 3.21 20.55 -2.76
C SER A 143 3.20 22.07 -2.85
N ASP A 144 3.23 22.75 -1.70
CA ASP A 144 3.26 24.22 -1.67
C ASP A 144 4.49 24.81 -2.40
N ASP A 145 5.64 24.13 -2.34
CA ASP A 145 6.83 24.52 -3.10
C ASP A 145 6.59 24.49 -4.62
N GLU A 146 5.87 23.47 -5.10
CA GLU A 146 5.54 23.34 -6.52
C GLU A 146 4.51 24.40 -6.95
N VAL A 147 3.51 24.67 -6.10
CA VAL A 147 2.52 25.72 -6.35
C VAL A 147 3.17 27.10 -6.42
N ARG A 148 4.10 27.40 -5.50
CA ARG A 148 4.87 28.66 -5.52
C ARG A 148 5.83 28.76 -6.69
N ALA A 149 6.47 27.67 -7.09
CA ALA A 149 7.42 27.65 -8.20
C ALA A 149 6.74 27.80 -9.56
N PHE A 150 5.50 27.32 -9.70
CA PHE A 150 4.75 27.31 -10.95
C PHE A 150 3.37 27.97 -10.80
N PRO A 151 3.26 29.22 -10.33
CA PRO A 151 1.97 29.81 -9.95
C PRO A 151 0.98 29.89 -11.13
N LYS A 152 1.48 30.07 -12.36
CA LYS A 152 0.67 30.09 -13.58
C LYS A 152 0.13 28.72 -14.02
N ALA A 153 0.66 27.63 -13.45
CA ALA A 153 0.15 26.29 -13.69
C ALA A 153 -1.15 26.02 -12.91
N PHE A 154 -1.46 26.85 -11.91
CA PHE A 154 -2.62 26.65 -11.02
C PHE A 154 -3.70 27.70 -11.28
N LYS A 155 -4.94 27.35 -10.95
CA LYS A 155 -6.08 28.27 -10.98
C LYS A 155 -6.17 28.97 -9.62
N GLU A 156 -5.84 30.25 -9.61
CA GLU A 156 -5.81 31.05 -8.39
C GLU A 156 -7.14 30.98 -7.63
N GLY A 157 -7.07 30.75 -6.31
CA GLY A 157 -8.24 30.72 -5.44
C GLY A 157 -9.21 29.55 -5.67
N HIS A 158 -8.79 28.49 -6.39
CA HIS A 158 -9.63 27.32 -6.66
C HIS A 158 -8.95 26.02 -6.19
N TYR A 159 -9.79 25.09 -5.76
CA TYR A 159 -9.39 23.76 -5.30
C TYR A 159 -9.97 22.66 -6.19
N ILE A 160 -9.29 21.52 -6.24
CA ILE A 160 -9.69 20.34 -7.02
C ILE A 160 -10.31 19.26 -6.14
N GLY A 161 -11.34 18.60 -6.65
CA GLY A 161 -12.01 17.46 -6.02
C GLY A 161 -13.08 17.88 -5.02
N VAL A 162 -13.24 17.10 -3.94
CA VAL A 162 -14.23 17.41 -2.89
C VAL A 162 -13.81 18.70 -2.16
N PRO A 163 -14.68 19.71 -1.95
CA PRO A 163 -14.30 21.03 -1.46
C PRO A 163 -13.44 21.03 -0.18
N THR A 164 -13.73 20.09 0.73
CA THR A 164 -12.99 19.92 2.00
C THR A 164 -11.54 19.46 1.86
N TRP A 165 -11.10 19.07 0.66
CA TRP A 165 -9.73 18.63 0.43
C TRP A 165 -8.76 19.81 0.40
N GLU A 166 -9.22 21.00 -0.01
CA GLU A 166 -8.43 22.24 -0.12
C GLU A 166 -7.13 22.06 -0.92
N ILE A 167 -7.12 21.14 -1.90
CA ILE A 167 -5.96 20.86 -2.76
C ILE A 167 -5.94 21.90 -3.90
N PRO A 168 -4.86 22.67 -4.11
CA PRO A 168 -4.78 23.65 -5.19
C PRO A 168 -5.07 23.03 -6.57
N SER A 169 -6.00 23.62 -7.32
CA SER A 169 -6.35 23.11 -8.65
C SER A 169 -5.29 23.50 -9.67
N ILE A 170 -4.75 22.52 -10.40
CA ILE A 170 -4.07 22.82 -11.65
C ILE A 170 -5.06 23.51 -12.61
N ASN A 171 -4.56 24.35 -13.52
CA ASN A 171 -5.41 25.14 -14.38
C ASN A 171 -5.97 24.30 -15.55
N PHE A 172 -7.15 23.71 -15.35
CA PHE A 172 -7.87 22.97 -16.38
C PHE A 172 -8.41 23.84 -17.52
N ASP A 173 -8.36 25.18 -17.43
CA ASP A 173 -8.73 26.08 -18.53
C ASP A 173 -7.65 26.11 -19.61
N THR A 174 -6.39 25.83 -19.26
CA THR A 174 -5.25 25.86 -20.18
C THR A 174 -4.53 24.51 -20.33
N ILE A 175 -4.89 23.49 -19.55
CA ILE A 175 -4.19 22.19 -19.49
C ILE A 175 -4.02 21.46 -20.84
N LEU A 176 -4.90 21.71 -21.81
CA LEU A 176 -4.83 21.10 -23.14
C LEU A 176 -3.90 21.86 -24.11
N ASP A 177 -3.50 23.08 -23.77
CA ASP A 177 -2.48 23.84 -24.51
C ASP A 177 -1.09 23.38 -24.07
N GLU A 178 -0.35 22.74 -25.00
CA GLU A 178 0.99 22.21 -24.76
C GLU A 178 2.01 23.28 -24.35
N THR A 179 1.73 24.56 -24.64
CA THR A 179 2.60 25.69 -24.26
C THR A 179 2.32 26.22 -22.85
N SER A 180 1.20 25.83 -22.23
CA SER A 180 0.82 26.28 -20.90
C SER A 180 1.68 25.67 -19.79
N ASP A 181 1.86 26.41 -18.69
CA ASP A 181 2.60 25.91 -17.52
C ASP A 181 1.85 24.76 -16.83
N ALA A 182 0.52 24.74 -16.90
CA ALA A 182 -0.31 23.65 -16.41
C ALA A 182 0.01 22.33 -17.14
N HIS A 183 0.03 22.37 -18.48
CA HIS A 183 0.35 21.20 -19.30
C HIS A 183 1.76 20.69 -19.01
N LYS A 184 2.76 21.59 -19.02
CA LYS A 184 4.16 21.25 -18.80
C LYS A 184 4.39 20.63 -17.42
N LEU A 185 3.77 21.18 -16.37
CA LEU A 185 3.91 20.68 -15.01
C LEU A 185 3.27 19.29 -14.84
N LEU A 186 2.05 19.08 -15.36
CA LEU A 186 1.41 17.75 -15.28
C LEU A 186 2.18 16.72 -16.10
N LYS A 187 2.63 17.09 -17.31
CA LYS A 187 3.50 16.24 -18.15
C LYS A 187 4.76 15.82 -17.38
N LEU A 188 5.46 16.77 -16.77
CA LEU A 188 6.66 16.52 -15.99
C LEU A 188 6.39 15.55 -14.83
N LYS A 189 5.31 15.76 -14.07
CA LYS A 189 4.88 14.85 -12.99
C LYS A 189 4.69 13.41 -13.48
N VAL A 190 3.94 13.24 -14.56
CA VAL A 190 3.65 11.92 -15.15
C VAL A 190 4.93 11.26 -15.68
N GLN A 191 5.77 12.00 -16.39
CA GLN A 191 7.00 11.47 -16.94
C GLN A 191 8.01 11.07 -15.86
N LEU A 192 8.10 11.83 -14.76
CA LEU A 192 8.93 11.44 -13.61
C LEU A 192 8.42 10.15 -12.98
N ALA A 193 7.11 10.00 -12.79
CA ALA A 193 6.54 8.74 -12.31
C ALA A 193 6.83 7.57 -13.28
N ALA A 194 6.66 7.76 -14.59
CA ALA A 194 6.96 6.76 -15.59
C ALA A 194 8.45 6.35 -15.62
N LYS A 195 9.39 7.28 -15.37
CA LYS A 195 10.81 6.94 -15.22
C LYS A 195 11.06 6.04 -14.01
N ARG A 196 10.34 6.29 -12.91
CA ARG A 196 10.55 5.65 -11.61
C ARG A 196 9.91 4.27 -11.51
N PHE A 197 8.69 4.08 -11.99
CA PHE A 197 7.90 2.88 -11.72
C PHE A 197 7.64 2.04 -12.97
N ASP A 198 7.30 0.77 -12.81
CA ASP A 198 6.92 -0.13 -13.92
C ASP A 198 5.41 -0.11 -14.18
N VAL A 199 4.64 0.10 -13.10
CA VAL A 199 3.18 0.24 -13.10
C VAL A 199 2.83 1.56 -12.41
N LEU A 200 1.78 2.23 -12.87
CA LEU A 200 1.35 3.54 -12.36
C LEU A 200 -0.09 3.46 -11.88
N ARG A 201 -0.35 3.75 -10.59
CA ARG A 201 -1.68 4.13 -10.11
C ARG A 201 -1.85 5.64 -10.28
N VAL A 202 -2.97 6.06 -10.84
CA VAL A 202 -3.38 7.47 -10.94
C VAL A 202 -4.47 7.70 -9.91
N ASP A 203 -4.12 8.42 -8.85
CA ASP A 203 -5.00 8.73 -7.72
C ASP A 203 -6.13 9.67 -8.13
N ALA A 204 -7.32 9.45 -7.59
CA ALA A 204 -8.54 10.23 -7.86
C ALA A 204 -8.73 10.57 -9.35
N ALA A 205 -8.44 9.60 -10.24
CA ALA A 205 -8.38 9.77 -11.68
C ALA A 205 -9.68 10.27 -12.33
N TRP A 206 -10.81 10.13 -11.63
CA TRP A 206 -12.08 10.74 -12.03
C TRP A 206 -11.98 12.26 -12.22
N ASN A 207 -11.08 12.95 -11.51
CA ASN A 207 -10.81 14.38 -11.70
C ASN A 207 -10.06 14.71 -13.00
N TYR A 208 -9.53 13.73 -13.72
CA TYR A 208 -8.97 13.95 -15.06
C TYR A 208 -10.01 13.72 -16.17
N VAL A 209 -11.18 13.17 -15.82
CA VAL A 209 -12.32 12.97 -16.74
C VAL A 209 -13.35 14.07 -16.58
N THR A 210 -13.80 14.31 -15.34
CA THR A 210 -14.68 15.42 -14.98
C THR A 210 -14.15 16.07 -13.71
N PRO A 211 -13.10 16.91 -13.83
CA PRO A 211 -12.59 17.68 -12.71
C PRO A 211 -13.69 18.45 -11.99
N VAL A 212 -13.70 18.37 -10.66
CA VAL A 212 -14.49 19.24 -9.79
C VAL A 212 -13.58 20.37 -9.35
N ILE A 213 -13.93 21.61 -9.70
CA ILE A 213 -13.12 22.81 -9.44
C ILE A 213 -13.96 23.80 -8.65
N THR A 214 -13.63 23.96 -7.36
CA THR A 214 -14.42 24.75 -6.41
C THR A 214 -13.65 26.00 -5.99
N PRO A 215 -14.20 27.22 -6.10
CA PRO A 215 -13.62 28.42 -5.47
C PRO A 215 -13.42 28.25 -3.97
N LYS A 216 -12.41 28.95 -3.44
CA LYS A 216 -12.13 29.01 -2.01
C LYS A 216 -13.35 29.48 -1.22
N GLY A 217 -13.66 28.75 -0.14
CA GLY A 217 -14.81 29.02 0.74
C GLY A 217 -16.09 28.28 0.35
N GLU A 218 -16.12 27.64 -0.82
CA GLU A 218 -17.21 26.76 -1.19
C GLU A 218 -17.17 25.44 -0.38
N THR A 219 -18.34 24.96 0.04
CA THR A 219 -18.47 23.80 0.93
C THR A 219 -19.22 22.62 0.29
N LYS A 220 -19.74 22.79 -0.92
CA LYS A 220 -20.53 21.80 -1.66
C LYS A 220 -20.03 21.71 -3.10
N ILE A 221 -20.28 20.58 -3.75
CA ILE A 221 -20.06 20.44 -5.18
C ILE A 221 -21.32 20.92 -5.89
N LEU A 222 -21.23 22.03 -6.60
CA LEU A 222 -22.28 22.55 -7.45
C LEU A 222 -22.09 22.09 -8.91
N PRO A 223 -23.16 22.04 -9.72
CA PRO A 223 -23.07 21.65 -11.13
C PRO A 223 -22.03 22.44 -11.93
N GLU A 224 -21.91 23.74 -11.68
CA GLU A 224 -20.94 24.64 -12.32
C GLU A 224 -19.48 24.38 -11.94
N ASN A 225 -19.23 23.67 -10.83
CA ASN A 225 -17.87 23.25 -10.47
C ASN A 225 -17.38 22.08 -11.34
N LYS A 226 -18.30 21.32 -11.93
CA LYS A 226 -17.96 20.14 -12.74
C LYS A 226 -17.57 20.58 -14.14
N LYS A 227 -16.35 20.24 -14.54
CA LYS A 227 -15.82 20.54 -15.88
C LYS A 227 -15.57 19.26 -16.66
N PRO A 228 -16.52 18.75 -17.47
CA PRO A 228 -16.30 17.55 -18.28
C PRO A 228 -15.16 17.76 -19.29
N MET A 229 -14.11 16.97 -19.18
CA MET A 229 -12.93 16.96 -20.07
C MET A 229 -12.92 15.72 -20.99
N GLY A 230 -13.82 14.77 -20.75
CA GLY A 230 -13.90 13.53 -21.52
C GLY A 230 -12.65 12.67 -21.33
N ASP A 231 -12.07 12.19 -22.43
CA ASP A 231 -10.87 11.34 -22.41
C ASP A 231 -9.57 12.11 -22.66
N SER A 232 -9.65 13.44 -22.82
CA SER A 232 -8.53 14.26 -23.29
C SER A 232 -7.29 14.15 -22.39
N ILE A 233 -7.47 14.27 -21.08
CA ILE A 233 -6.36 14.29 -20.14
C ILE A 233 -5.84 12.88 -19.87
N VAL A 234 -6.71 11.86 -19.77
CA VAL A 234 -6.26 10.47 -19.60
C VAL A 234 -5.45 9.99 -20.82
N LYS A 235 -5.83 10.39 -22.04
CA LYS A 235 -5.03 10.15 -23.25
C LYS A 235 -3.69 10.89 -23.24
N LEU A 236 -3.64 12.11 -22.70
CA LEU A 236 -2.37 12.82 -22.51
C LEU A 236 -1.45 12.09 -21.52
N ILE A 237 -2.00 11.58 -20.41
CA ILE A 237 -1.25 10.76 -19.45
C ILE A 237 -0.66 9.53 -20.16
N GLU A 238 -1.48 8.78 -20.90
CA GLU A 238 -1.04 7.61 -21.68
C GLU A 238 0.07 7.96 -22.69
N LYS A 239 -0.11 9.07 -23.44
CA LYS A 239 0.89 9.60 -24.37
C LYS A 239 2.21 9.89 -23.66
N TRP A 240 2.19 10.64 -22.57
CA TRP A 240 3.41 11.03 -21.84
C TRP A 240 4.11 9.84 -21.19
N VAL A 241 3.37 8.81 -20.77
CA VAL A 241 3.96 7.55 -20.30
C VAL A 241 4.68 6.85 -21.44
N LYS A 242 4.06 6.73 -22.63
CA LYS A 242 4.70 6.13 -23.80
C LYS A 242 5.92 6.89 -24.30
N GLU A 243 5.91 8.22 -24.23
CA GLU A 243 7.10 9.04 -24.53
C GLU A 243 8.32 8.66 -23.66
N VAL A 244 8.10 8.13 -22.45
CA VAL A 244 9.16 7.67 -21.55
C VAL A 244 9.44 6.18 -21.67
N LYS A 245 8.39 5.37 -21.84
CA LYS A 245 8.45 3.90 -21.77
C LYS A 245 8.64 3.20 -23.11
N GLY A 246 8.39 3.89 -24.22
CA GLY A 246 8.29 3.31 -25.55
C GLY A 246 6.84 3.12 -26.00
N ASP A 247 6.62 3.10 -27.32
CA ASP A 247 5.29 2.96 -27.92
C ASP A 247 4.63 1.60 -27.68
N ASP A 248 5.44 0.58 -27.41
CA ASP A 248 5.07 -0.80 -27.09
C ASP A 248 4.68 -1.00 -25.62
N PHE A 249 4.76 0.06 -24.79
CA PHE A 249 4.32 0.00 -23.40
C PHE A 249 2.83 -0.38 -23.31
N ASP A 250 2.57 -1.45 -22.56
CA ASP A 250 1.22 -1.95 -22.30
C ASP A 250 0.50 -1.04 -21.30
N LEU A 251 -0.53 -0.35 -21.80
CA LEU A 251 -1.34 0.60 -21.04
C LEU A 251 -2.16 -0.05 -19.92
N HIS A 252 -2.30 -1.39 -19.87
CA HIS A 252 -2.87 -2.07 -18.70
C HIS A 252 -1.97 -1.97 -17.46
N ASN A 253 -0.73 -1.48 -17.62
CA ASN A 253 0.13 -1.11 -16.49
C ASN A 253 -0.12 0.33 -15.99
N ILE A 254 -1.19 0.99 -16.46
CA ILE A 254 -1.73 2.22 -15.86
C ILE A 254 -3.09 1.88 -15.23
N ILE A 255 -3.18 2.09 -13.93
CA ILE A 255 -4.33 1.79 -13.09
C ILE A 255 -4.97 3.11 -12.69
N TYR A 256 -6.24 3.30 -12.99
CA TYR A 256 -6.95 4.55 -12.70
C TYR A 256 -7.93 4.37 -11.54
N GLU A 257 -7.86 5.26 -10.55
CA GLU A 257 -8.85 5.32 -9.49
C GLU A 257 -10.06 6.15 -9.91
N PHE A 258 -11.11 5.46 -10.36
CA PHE A 258 -12.42 6.07 -10.61
C PHE A 258 -13.40 5.80 -9.45
N ASP A 259 -12.89 5.45 -8.26
CA ASP A 259 -13.69 5.27 -7.06
C ASP A 259 -14.05 6.65 -6.48
N ALA A 260 -15.32 7.02 -6.61
CA ALA A 260 -15.85 8.33 -6.25
C ALA A 260 -17.32 8.21 -5.84
N GLY A 261 -17.78 9.12 -4.98
CA GLY A 261 -19.21 9.22 -4.67
C GLY A 261 -20.02 9.63 -5.90
N PRO A 262 -21.30 9.22 -6.01
CA PRO A 262 -22.16 9.59 -7.14
C PRO A 262 -22.37 11.10 -7.27
N ASP A 263 -22.27 11.83 -6.16
CA ASP A 263 -22.34 13.30 -6.15
C ASP A 263 -21.06 13.94 -6.67
N ASP A 264 -19.91 13.26 -6.58
CA ASP A 264 -18.62 13.74 -7.05
C ASP A 264 -18.49 13.49 -8.56
N PHE A 265 -18.69 12.22 -8.97
CA PHE A 265 -18.47 11.75 -10.32
C PHE A 265 -19.42 10.61 -10.70
N THR A 266 -19.89 10.61 -11.94
CA THR A 266 -20.61 9.47 -12.52
C THR A 266 -19.77 8.81 -13.60
N MET A 267 -19.57 7.50 -13.45
CA MET A 267 -18.98 6.65 -14.49
C MET A 267 -20.01 6.15 -15.51
N PHE A 268 -21.30 6.43 -15.28
CA PHE A 268 -22.39 5.95 -16.12
C PHE A 268 -23.17 7.11 -16.73
N GLU A 269 -23.50 6.95 -18.01
CA GLU A 269 -24.45 7.79 -18.72
C GLU A 269 -25.49 6.87 -19.37
N ASN A 270 -26.77 7.09 -19.10
CA ASN A 270 -27.87 6.24 -19.57
C ASN A 270 -27.67 4.74 -19.25
N GLY A 271 -27.12 4.45 -18.07
CA GLY A 271 -26.84 3.08 -17.61
C GLY A 271 -25.65 2.40 -18.30
N LYS A 272 -24.86 3.12 -19.10
CA LYS A 272 -23.67 2.58 -19.78
C LYS A 272 -22.40 3.27 -19.30
N LEU A 273 -21.31 2.51 -19.21
CA LEU A 273 -19.99 3.05 -18.88
C LEU A 273 -19.58 4.12 -19.91
N ILE A 274 -19.17 5.28 -19.41
CA ILE A 274 -18.73 6.39 -20.27
C ILE A 274 -17.42 6.04 -21.00
N ALA A 275 -17.23 6.60 -22.19
CA ALA A 275 -16.08 6.31 -23.05
C ALA A 275 -14.70 6.48 -22.37
N PRO A 276 -14.46 7.50 -21.53
CA PRO A 276 -13.16 7.69 -20.86
C PRO A 276 -12.73 6.53 -19.95
N LEU A 277 -13.64 5.64 -19.55
CA LEU A 277 -13.33 4.52 -18.65
C LEU A 277 -13.18 3.18 -19.39
N LYS A 278 -13.57 3.10 -20.66
CA LYS A 278 -13.45 1.88 -21.46
C LYS A 278 -11.98 1.56 -21.74
N ASP A 279 -11.67 0.27 -21.76
CA ASP A 279 -10.37 -0.34 -22.06
C ASP A 279 -9.22 0.11 -21.13
N ARG A 280 -9.57 0.61 -19.93
CA ARG A 280 -8.62 1.06 -18.91
C ARG A 280 -8.74 0.22 -17.65
N VAL A 281 -7.62 -0.08 -17.00
CA VAL A 281 -7.64 -0.79 -15.72
C VAL A 281 -8.08 0.15 -14.61
N LYS A 282 -9.07 -0.27 -13.83
CA LYS A 282 -9.67 0.49 -12.74
C LYS A 282 -9.37 -0.17 -11.40
N VAL A 283 -9.15 0.60 -10.35
CA VAL A 283 -8.93 0.06 -9.00
C VAL A 283 -10.13 0.30 -8.10
N TYR A 284 -10.58 -0.74 -7.39
CA TYR A 284 -11.69 -0.65 -6.43
C TYR A 284 -11.41 -1.42 -5.15
N GLY A 285 -11.81 -0.85 -4.02
CA GLY A 285 -11.97 -1.56 -2.76
C GLY A 285 -13.36 -2.18 -2.66
N SER A 286 -13.46 -3.35 -2.01
CA SER A 286 -14.76 -3.97 -1.75
C SER A 286 -15.42 -3.45 -0.46
N THR A 287 -14.90 -2.39 0.18
CA THR A 287 -15.48 -1.75 1.38
C THR A 287 -16.99 -1.55 1.25
N TYR A 288 -17.44 -1.04 0.10
CA TYR A 288 -18.84 -0.71 -0.17
C TYR A 288 -19.59 -1.79 -0.96
N LEU A 289 -19.14 -3.06 -0.86
CA LEU A 289 -19.76 -4.19 -1.55
C LEU A 289 -21.24 -4.31 -1.15
N LYS A 290 -22.10 -4.32 -2.16
CA LYS A 290 -23.55 -4.51 -2.05
C LYS A 290 -24.07 -5.20 -3.31
N GLU A 291 -25.36 -5.48 -3.37
CA GLU A 291 -25.96 -6.09 -4.57
C GLU A 291 -25.67 -5.21 -5.81
N GLY A 292 -25.10 -5.83 -6.84
CA GLY A 292 -24.74 -5.14 -8.09
C GLY A 292 -23.53 -4.19 -8.04
N TRP A 293 -22.76 -4.13 -6.93
CA TRP A 293 -21.59 -3.23 -6.85
C TRP A 293 -20.47 -3.75 -5.93
N GLY A 294 -19.22 -3.37 -6.22
CA GLY A 294 -18.08 -3.56 -5.32
C GLY A 294 -17.66 -5.02 -5.11
N SER A 295 -17.88 -5.86 -6.12
CA SER A 295 -17.45 -7.27 -6.18
C SER A 295 -17.02 -7.61 -7.60
N ASN A 296 -16.14 -8.59 -7.74
CA ASN A 296 -15.77 -9.22 -9.01
C ASN A 296 -17.02 -9.73 -9.74
N ASP A 297 -17.96 -10.38 -9.04
CA ASP A 297 -19.24 -10.84 -9.60
C ASP A 297 -20.03 -9.69 -10.23
N ALA A 298 -20.20 -8.58 -9.50
CA ALA A 298 -20.91 -7.42 -10.01
C ALA A 298 -20.22 -6.79 -11.23
N PHE A 299 -18.90 -6.66 -11.20
CA PHE A 299 -18.15 -6.06 -12.30
C PHE A 299 -18.24 -6.91 -13.58
N LEU A 300 -18.15 -8.23 -13.46
CA LEU A 300 -18.23 -9.14 -14.60
C LEU A 300 -19.66 -9.32 -15.13
N HIS A 301 -20.64 -9.49 -14.25
CA HIS A 301 -21.96 -10.00 -14.64
C HIS A 301 -23.08 -8.95 -14.58
N THR A 302 -22.91 -7.88 -13.80
CA THR A 302 -23.87 -6.77 -13.73
C THR A 302 -23.41 -5.61 -14.60
N LEU A 303 -22.13 -5.24 -14.52
CA LEU A 303 -21.56 -4.10 -15.26
C LEU A 303 -20.92 -4.50 -16.59
N ASN A 304 -20.76 -5.80 -16.85
CA ASN A 304 -20.18 -6.37 -18.07
C ASN A 304 -18.79 -5.81 -18.41
N TRP A 305 -17.94 -5.61 -17.40
CA TRP A 305 -16.54 -5.23 -17.60
C TRP A 305 -15.70 -6.45 -17.96
N SER A 306 -14.67 -6.25 -18.78
CA SER A 306 -13.66 -7.28 -19.00
C SER A 306 -12.88 -7.54 -17.71
N PRO A 307 -12.49 -8.79 -17.41
CA PRO A 307 -11.60 -9.10 -16.29
C PRO A 307 -10.25 -8.37 -16.33
N ASP A 308 -9.85 -7.88 -17.49
CA ASP A 308 -8.61 -7.10 -17.70
C ASP A 308 -8.76 -5.61 -17.39
N GLU A 309 -9.98 -5.12 -17.21
CA GLU A 309 -10.26 -3.69 -17.05
C GLU A 309 -10.45 -3.25 -15.60
N PHE A 310 -10.24 -4.14 -14.64
CA PHE A 310 -10.29 -3.80 -13.23
C PHE A 310 -9.40 -4.70 -12.38
N LEU A 311 -9.09 -4.18 -11.20
CA LEU A 311 -8.57 -4.95 -10.08
C LEU A 311 -9.36 -4.60 -8.82
N ILE A 312 -9.56 -5.60 -7.96
CA ILE A 312 -10.34 -5.45 -6.74
C ILE A 312 -9.66 -6.09 -5.54
N GLY A 313 -9.84 -5.51 -4.37
CA GLY A 313 -9.33 -6.04 -3.11
C GLY A 313 -10.28 -5.79 -1.94
N PRO A 314 -10.03 -6.41 -0.77
CA PRO A 314 -10.80 -6.15 0.44
C PRO A 314 -10.87 -4.66 0.81
N GLY A 315 -9.73 -3.99 0.77
CA GLY A 315 -9.57 -2.56 1.04
C GLY A 315 -8.27 -2.01 0.47
N ASN A 316 -8.03 -0.73 0.72
CA ASN A 316 -6.77 -0.05 0.45
C ASN A 316 -6.40 0.81 1.69
N HIS A 317 -5.55 1.80 1.53
CA HIS A 317 -5.03 2.62 2.61
C HIS A 317 -6.03 3.65 3.18
N ASP A 318 -7.11 3.97 2.47
CA ASP A 318 -8.09 5.02 2.81
C ASP A 318 -9.31 4.50 3.62
N PRO A 319 -10.08 3.50 3.14
CA PRO A 319 -11.30 3.06 3.80
C PRO A 319 -11.09 2.40 5.16
N GLN A 320 -12.22 2.08 5.80
CA GLN A 320 -12.23 1.29 7.02
C GLN A 320 -11.53 -0.07 6.81
N PRO A 321 -10.61 -0.50 7.71
CA PRO A 321 -9.94 -1.79 7.56
C PRO A 321 -10.92 -2.96 7.67
N LEU A 322 -10.63 -4.05 6.97
CA LEU A 322 -11.56 -5.19 6.82
C LEU A 322 -12.02 -5.74 8.18
N ARG A 323 -11.13 -5.78 9.17
CA ARG A 323 -11.47 -6.30 10.50
C ARG A 323 -12.56 -5.48 11.19
N GLN A 324 -12.53 -4.16 11.06
CA GLN A 324 -13.59 -3.30 11.60
C GLN A 324 -14.91 -3.51 10.87
N ILE A 325 -14.88 -3.57 9.53
CA ILE A 325 -16.07 -3.86 8.71
C ILE A 325 -16.68 -5.20 9.14
N ALA A 326 -15.85 -6.25 9.26
CA ALA A 326 -16.27 -7.58 9.65
C ALA A 326 -16.92 -7.61 11.05
N LYS A 327 -16.43 -6.80 11.98
CA LYS A 327 -17.03 -6.64 13.32
C LYS A 327 -18.29 -5.78 13.33
N GLY A 328 -18.60 -5.09 12.23
CA GLY A 328 -19.74 -4.16 12.15
C GLY A 328 -19.51 -2.87 12.94
N ILE A 329 -18.26 -2.44 13.06
CA ILE A 329 -17.90 -1.18 13.72
C ILE A 329 -18.31 0.00 12.80
N PRO A 330 -18.99 1.04 13.32
CA PRO A 330 -19.33 2.22 12.52
C PRO A 330 -18.11 2.91 11.90
N ASP A 331 -18.22 3.29 10.63
CA ASP A 331 -17.16 4.03 9.93
C ASP A 331 -17.17 5.50 10.32
N ILE A 332 -16.33 5.86 11.29
CA ILE A 332 -16.21 7.24 11.81
C ILE A 332 -15.75 8.27 10.76
N CYS A 333 -15.20 7.81 9.63
CA CYS A 333 -14.77 8.67 8.52
C CYS A 333 -15.82 8.75 7.40
N ASN A 334 -16.92 7.99 7.51
CA ASN A 334 -18.00 7.94 6.54
C ASN A 334 -19.36 7.91 7.28
N ASP A 335 -19.66 8.99 7.98
CA ASP A 335 -20.95 9.26 8.64
C ASP A 335 -21.47 8.13 9.55
N ASN A 336 -20.56 7.38 10.18
CA ASN A 336 -20.85 6.22 11.02
C ASN A 336 -21.64 5.10 10.30
N ASN A 337 -21.51 5.02 8.97
CA ASN A 337 -22.11 3.94 8.19
C ASN A 337 -21.56 2.56 8.62
N ILE A 338 -22.42 1.55 8.62
CA ILE A 338 -22.05 0.14 8.89
C ILE A 338 -22.09 -0.63 7.58
N HIS A 339 -20.92 -0.81 6.96
CA HIS A 339 -20.79 -1.39 5.62
C HIS A 339 -21.14 -2.88 5.55
N ARG A 340 -21.00 -3.61 6.67
CA ARG A 340 -21.12 -5.06 6.75
C ARG A 340 -22.43 -5.62 6.18
N GLN A 341 -23.56 -5.01 6.55
CA GLN A 341 -24.88 -5.60 6.33
C GLN A 341 -25.21 -5.72 4.84
N ALA A 342 -24.86 -4.70 4.06
CA ALA A 342 -25.10 -4.69 2.62
C ALA A 342 -24.28 -5.77 1.89
N SER A 343 -23.15 -6.22 2.45
CA SER A 343 -22.28 -7.22 1.85
C SER A 343 -22.71 -8.67 2.12
N ILE A 344 -23.49 -8.95 3.15
CA ILE A 344 -23.79 -10.34 3.58
C ILE A 344 -24.48 -11.14 2.47
N ASN A 345 -25.59 -10.63 1.94
CA ASN A 345 -26.39 -11.37 0.95
C ASN A 345 -25.63 -11.61 -0.37
N PRO A 346 -24.97 -10.59 -0.95
CA PRO A 346 -24.15 -10.82 -2.15
C PRO A 346 -23.03 -11.83 -1.90
N LEU A 347 -22.29 -11.74 -0.80
CA LEU A 347 -21.23 -12.71 -0.49
C LEU A 347 -21.76 -14.13 -0.33
N ALA A 348 -22.89 -14.30 0.37
CA ALA A 348 -23.55 -15.58 0.53
C ALA A 348 -23.96 -16.17 -0.82
N ARG A 349 -24.55 -15.35 -1.71
CA ARG A 349 -24.92 -15.74 -3.07
C ARG A 349 -23.71 -16.16 -3.90
N ILE A 350 -22.68 -15.31 -3.98
CA ILE A 350 -21.49 -15.51 -4.82
C ILE A 350 -20.73 -16.77 -4.38
N LEU A 351 -20.49 -16.92 -3.08
CA LEU A 351 -19.69 -18.02 -2.55
C LEU A 351 -20.50 -19.24 -2.13
N LYS A 352 -21.83 -19.24 -2.37
CA LYS A 352 -22.77 -20.28 -1.96
C LYS A 352 -22.64 -20.66 -0.48
N LEU A 353 -22.53 -19.63 0.36
CA LEU A 353 -22.45 -19.75 1.82
C LEU A 353 -23.82 -19.48 2.45
N ASP A 354 -24.02 -19.98 3.67
CA ASP A 354 -25.17 -19.58 4.47
C ASP A 354 -25.01 -18.12 4.94
N ALA A 355 -26.00 -17.27 4.65
CA ALA A 355 -25.97 -15.87 5.01
C ALA A 355 -25.92 -15.65 6.54
N GLU A 356 -26.56 -16.53 7.32
CA GLU A 356 -26.54 -16.44 8.78
C GLU A 356 -25.12 -16.66 9.33
N SER A 357 -24.36 -17.59 8.74
CA SER A 357 -22.96 -17.81 9.09
C SER A 357 -22.07 -16.56 8.93
N LEU A 358 -22.39 -15.68 7.98
CA LEU A 358 -21.65 -14.44 7.74
C LEU A 358 -21.94 -13.36 8.80
N LYS A 359 -22.86 -13.60 9.73
CA LYS A 359 -22.98 -12.81 10.98
C LYS A 359 -21.82 -13.11 11.96
N ASN A 360 -21.02 -14.13 11.72
CA ASN A 360 -19.72 -14.28 12.37
C ASN A 360 -18.66 -13.38 11.69
N PRO A 361 -17.99 -12.46 12.42
CA PRO A 361 -16.97 -11.57 11.84
C PRO A 361 -15.81 -12.28 11.14
N VAL A 362 -15.33 -13.39 11.69
CA VAL A 362 -14.22 -14.16 11.09
C VAL A 362 -14.64 -14.78 9.77
N LEU A 363 -15.83 -15.39 9.72
CA LEU A 363 -16.35 -15.97 8.47
C LEU A 363 -16.62 -14.89 7.42
N PHE A 364 -17.12 -13.72 7.84
CA PHE A 364 -17.29 -12.57 6.96
C PHE A 364 -15.97 -12.09 6.35
N ALA A 365 -14.93 -11.87 7.17
CA ALA A 365 -13.62 -11.42 6.67
C ALA A 365 -13.02 -12.43 5.67
N LYS A 366 -13.12 -13.73 5.98
CA LYS A 366 -12.69 -14.80 5.06
C LYS A 366 -13.48 -14.82 3.75
N ALA A 367 -14.77 -14.54 3.78
CA ALA A 367 -15.59 -14.43 2.58
C ALA A 367 -15.17 -13.23 1.71
N LYS A 368 -14.84 -12.08 2.32
CA LYS A 368 -14.33 -10.89 1.60
C LYS A 368 -13.01 -11.18 0.89
N PHE A 369 -12.07 -11.87 1.54
CA PHE A 369 -10.84 -12.31 0.89
C PHE A 369 -11.12 -13.29 -0.26
N ALA A 370 -11.99 -14.29 -0.02
CA ALA A 370 -12.31 -15.28 -1.04
C ALA A 370 -12.94 -14.66 -2.29
N GLU A 371 -13.86 -13.71 -2.12
CA GLU A 371 -14.48 -13.00 -3.22
C GLU A 371 -13.42 -12.24 -4.06
N ALA A 372 -12.54 -11.47 -3.42
CA ALA A 372 -11.46 -10.75 -4.12
C ALA A 372 -10.49 -11.69 -4.88
N VAL A 373 -10.18 -12.87 -4.32
CA VAL A 373 -9.31 -13.88 -4.97
C VAL A 373 -9.93 -14.43 -6.26
N THR A 374 -11.25 -14.31 -6.47
CA THR A 374 -11.87 -14.73 -7.74
C THR A 374 -11.57 -13.81 -8.92
N ALA A 375 -11.07 -12.59 -8.68
CA ALA A 375 -10.74 -11.63 -9.72
C ALA A 375 -9.41 -11.98 -10.41
N LYS A 376 -9.35 -11.77 -11.74
CA LYS A 376 -8.13 -11.96 -12.55
C LYS A 376 -6.99 -11.10 -12.02
N ASN A 377 -7.27 -9.81 -11.80
CA ASN A 377 -6.38 -8.88 -11.12
C ASN A 377 -6.95 -8.59 -9.74
N ASN A 378 -6.17 -8.83 -8.69
CA ASN A 378 -6.57 -8.57 -7.32
C ASN A 378 -5.50 -7.76 -6.58
N MET A 379 -5.91 -7.09 -5.49
CA MET A 379 -5.00 -6.36 -4.62
C MET A 379 -5.24 -6.71 -3.15
N PHE A 380 -4.16 -6.66 -2.37
CA PHE A 380 -4.21 -6.85 -0.93
C PHE A 380 -3.42 -5.75 -0.25
N PHE A 381 -4.07 -5.05 0.66
CA PHE A 381 -3.39 -4.10 1.53
C PHE A 381 -2.82 -4.84 2.74
N PHE A 382 -1.56 -4.57 3.09
CA PHE A 382 -0.87 -5.34 4.13
C PHE A 382 -1.62 -5.29 5.47
N MET A 383 -2.25 -4.17 5.82
CA MET A 383 -3.03 -4.06 7.07
C MET A 383 -4.13 -5.13 7.14
N ASP A 384 -4.84 -5.38 6.03
CA ASP A 384 -5.87 -6.43 5.97
C ASP A 384 -5.24 -7.83 6.03
N VAL A 385 -4.13 -8.05 5.33
CA VAL A 385 -3.41 -9.35 5.34
C VAL A 385 -3.02 -9.77 6.76
N PHE A 386 -2.59 -8.80 7.58
CA PHE A 386 -2.25 -8.99 8.99
C PHE A 386 -3.46 -8.90 9.93
N GLY A 387 -4.69 -8.81 9.41
CA GLY A 387 -5.91 -8.75 10.20
C GLY A 387 -5.92 -7.57 11.19
N ARG A 388 -5.34 -6.43 10.80
CA ARG A 388 -5.22 -5.25 11.66
C ARG A 388 -6.55 -4.50 11.77
N GLU A 389 -6.79 -3.95 12.95
CA GLU A 389 -8.01 -3.18 13.24
C GLU A 389 -7.76 -1.67 13.13
N GLU A 390 -6.51 -1.25 13.21
CA GLU A 390 -6.13 0.15 13.15
C GLU A 390 -6.32 0.72 11.74
N ARG A 391 -6.84 1.93 11.67
CA ARG A 391 -7.02 2.65 10.41
C ARG A 391 -5.68 3.23 9.97
N PHE A 392 -5.32 3.01 8.70
CA PHE A 392 -4.05 3.49 8.16
C PHE A 392 -4.06 5.00 7.90
N ASN A 393 -5.16 5.51 7.36
CA ASN A 393 -5.39 6.94 7.12
C ASN A 393 -6.76 7.36 7.67
N GLU A 394 -6.80 8.29 8.64
CA GLU A 394 -8.06 8.81 9.21
C GLU A 394 -8.67 10.00 8.45
N HIS A 395 -8.23 10.23 7.21
CA HIS A 395 -8.67 11.33 6.35
C HIS A 395 -8.64 12.68 7.08
N ARG A 396 -9.82 13.24 7.39
CA ARG A 396 -10.04 14.59 7.91
C ARG A 396 -9.60 14.78 9.36
N ARG A 397 -9.44 13.71 10.14
CA ARG A 397 -9.09 13.82 11.56
C ARG A 397 -7.60 13.86 11.83
N GLY A 398 -6.79 13.28 10.93
CA GLY A 398 -5.33 13.26 11.00
C GLY A 398 -4.78 12.89 12.37
N THR A 399 -4.47 11.62 12.59
CA THR A 399 -3.84 11.18 13.85
C THR A 399 -2.33 11.12 13.75
N GLU A 400 -1.65 11.15 14.89
CA GLU A 400 -0.19 11.00 14.96
C GLU A 400 0.30 9.71 14.30
N THR A 401 -0.54 8.68 14.19
CA THR A 401 -0.22 7.37 13.59
C THR A 401 -0.63 7.22 12.13
N SER A 402 -1.37 8.17 11.56
CA SER A 402 -1.79 8.12 10.15
C SER A 402 -0.56 8.00 9.24
N PHE A 403 -0.61 7.07 8.28
CA PHE A 403 0.49 6.71 7.36
C PHE A 403 1.75 6.11 7.99
N ARG A 404 1.75 5.80 9.30
CA ARG A 404 2.95 5.32 9.99
C ARG A 404 2.96 3.83 10.26
N TYR A 405 1.83 3.16 10.17
CA TYR A 405 1.80 1.72 10.36
C TYR A 405 2.66 1.01 9.32
N LYS A 406 3.42 0.00 9.74
CA LYS A 406 4.27 -0.79 8.84
C LYS A 406 4.03 -2.28 9.02
N VAL A 407 4.61 -3.07 8.13
CA VAL A 407 4.73 -4.52 8.34
C VAL A 407 5.51 -4.75 9.65
N PRO A 408 4.98 -5.54 10.60
CA PRO A 408 5.65 -5.77 11.88
C PRO A 408 7.07 -6.33 11.70
N SER A 409 8.01 -5.95 12.57
CA SER A 409 9.39 -6.47 12.52
C SER A 409 9.44 -8.01 12.57
N ASP A 410 8.64 -8.61 13.46
CA ASP A 410 8.38 -10.06 13.51
C ASP A 410 7.09 -10.39 12.74
N TYR A 411 7.15 -10.22 11.42
CA TYR A 411 6.00 -10.41 10.55
C TYR A 411 5.50 -11.87 10.54
N GLN A 412 6.37 -12.85 10.75
CA GLN A 412 5.97 -14.27 10.77
C GLN A 412 5.04 -14.54 11.94
N LYS A 413 5.44 -14.14 13.15
CA LYS A 413 4.60 -14.29 14.35
C LYS A 413 3.34 -13.44 14.27
N ALA A 414 3.44 -12.20 13.79
CA ALA A 414 2.29 -11.33 13.63
C ALA A 414 1.25 -11.92 12.65
N TYR A 415 1.72 -12.45 11.52
CA TYR A 415 0.87 -13.12 10.55
C TYR A 415 0.24 -14.40 11.14
N GLN A 416 1.02 -15.27 11.79
CA GLN A 416 0.50 -16.49 12.41
C GLN A 416 -0.55 -16.19 13.50
N ASN A 417 -0.32 -15.19 14.34
CA ASN A 417 -1.32 -14.74 15.32
C ASN A 417 -2.61 -14.26 14.64
N SER A 418 -2.50 -13.48 13.56
CA SER A 418 -3.66 -13.02 12.81
C SER A 418 -4.47 -14.18 12.19
N LEU A 419 -3.80 -15.26 11.78
CA LEU A 419 -4.43 -16.48 11.29
C LEU A 419 -5.16 -17.23 12.41
N PHE A 420 -4.57 -17.32 13.61
CA PHE A 420 -5.22 -17.93 14.78
C PHE A 420 -6.44 -17.15 15.26
N GLU A 421 -6.39 -15.81 15.16
CA GLU A 421 -7.55 -14.95 15.41
C GLU A 421 -8.63 -15.04 14.31
N GLY A 422 -8.27 -15.59 13.15
CA GLY A 422 -9.15 -15.80 12.00
C GLY A 422 -9.30 -14.59 11.07
N PHE A 423 -8.60 -13.48 11.33
CA PHE A 423 -8.67 -12.24 10.53
C PHE A 423 -7.53 -12.11 9.52
N GLY A 424 -6.44 -12.86 9.68
CA GLY A 424 -5.34 -12.89 8.73
C GLY A 424 -5.74 -13.54 7.40
N PHE A 425 -5.15 -13.05 6.30
CA PHE A 425 -5.42 -13.60 4.97
C PHE A 425 -4.77 -14.98 4.81
N ASN A 426 -5.59 -16.02 4.65
CA ASN A 426 -5.13 -17.34 4.23
C ASN A 426 -5.64 -17.64 2.82
N ILE A 427 -4.75 -17.63 1.83
CA ILE A 427 -5.11 -17.90 0.43
C ILE A 427 -5.74 -19.28 0.24
N MET A 428 -5.30 -20.30 0.99
CA MET A 428 -5.86 -21.65 0.88
C MET A 428 -7.26 -21.75 1.48
N ASP A 429 -7.57 -20.96 2.52
CA ASP A 429 -8.93 -20.81 3.06
C ASP A 429 -9.87 -20.14 2.04
N SER A 430 -9.34 -19.17 1.28
CA SER A 430 -10.05 -18.51 0.18
C SER A 430 -10.32 -19.47 -0.97
N LEU A 431 -9.30 -20.20 -1.42
CA LEU A 431 -9.41 -21.20 -2.48
C LEU A 431 -10.38 -22.33 -2.11
N GLU A 432 -10.41 -22.78 -0.86
CA GLU A 432 -11.38 -23.79 -0.42
C GLU A 432 -12.82 -23.31 -0.64
N LYS A 433 -13.13 -22.05 -0.28
CA LYS A 433 -14.46 -21.46 -0.48
C LYS A 433 -14.81 -21.36 -1.95
N ILE A 434 -13.88 -20.88 -2.76
CA ILE A 434 -14.05 -20.74 -4.21
C ILE A 434 -14.28 -22.12 -4.86
N PHE A 435 -13.51 -23.13 -4.47
CA PHE A 435 -13.64 -24.49 -5.00
C PHE A 435 -15.03 -25.06 -4.72
N LYS A 436 -15.52 -24.94 -3.48
CA LYS A 436 -16.87 -25.38 -3.12
C LYS A 436 -17.95 -24.61 -3.86
N ALA A 437 -17.81 -23.28 -3.94
CA ALA A 437 -18.77 -22.43 -4.65
C ALA A 437 -18.91 -22.84 -6.12
N ASN A 438 -17.80 -23.20 -6.76
CA ASN A 438 -17.76 -23.57 -8.18
C ASN A 438 -17.93 -25.08 -8.43
N GLY A 439 -18.10 -25.91 -7.39
CA GLY A 439 -18.18 -27.37 -7.51
C GLY A 439 -16.87 -28.05 -7.92
N LEU A 440 -15.75 -27.31 -7.85
CA LEU A 440 -14.41 -27.78 -8.20
C LEU A 440 -13.83 -28.75 -7.15
N ASP A 441 -14.35 -28.71 -5.93
CA ASP A 441 -14.06 -29.68 -4.88
C ASP A 441 -14.46 -31.10 -5.31
N LYS A 442 -15.55 -31.23 -6.08
CA LYS A 442 -16.05 -32.51 -6.61
C LYS A 442 -15.33 -32.92 -7.88
N SER A 443 -15.06 -31.98 -8.79
CA SER A 443 -14.42 -32.28 -10.07
C SER A 443 -12.89 -32.43 -9.96
N ASN A 444 -12.26 -31.85 -8.93
CA ASN A 444 -10.81 -31.90 -8.70
C ASN A 444 -10.48 -32.28 -7.24
N PRO A 445 -10.90 -33.47 -6.77
CA PRO A 445 -10.84 -33.83 -5.36
C PRO A 445 -9.41 -33.90 -4.80
N GLU A 446 -8.42 -34.32 -5.60
CA GLU A 446 -7.02 -34.37 -5.17
C GLU A 446 -6.43 -32.97 -4.92
N LEU A 447 -6.70 -32.03 -5.83
CA LEU A 447 -6.26 -30.65 -5.68
C LEU A 447 -6.97 -29.99 -4.50
N PHE A 448 -8.27 -30.24 -4.35
CA PHE A 448 -9.04 -29.76 -3.22
C PHE A 448 -8.49 -30.30 -1.88
N ALA A 449 -8.13 -31.58 -1.80
CA ALA A 449 -7.50 -32.15 -0.62
C ALA A 449 -6.15 -31.47 -0.28
N LYS A 450 -5.35 -31.12 -1.30
CA LYS A 450 -4.11 -30.35 -1.10
C LYS A 450 -4.38 -28.94 -0.58
N ILE A 451 -5.39 -28.24 -1.10
CA ILE A 451 -5.82 -26.92 -0.62
C ILE A 451 -6.20 -27.01 0.86
N VAL A 452 -7.03 -27.98 1.23
CA VAL A 452 -7.44 -28.18 2.63
C VAL A 452 -6.26 -28.50 3.54
N LYS A 453 -5.32 -29.34 3.08
CA LYS A 453 -4.08 -29.65 3.82
C LYS A 453 -3.26 -28.39 4.09
N PHE A 454 -2.95 -27.60 3.06
CA PHE A 454 -2.11 -26.41 3.22
C PHE A 454 -2.79 -25.30 4.02
N LYS A 455 -4.12 -25.17 3.91
CA LYS A 455 -4.90 -24.31 4.80
C LYS A 455 -4.65 -24.65 6.26
N ASN A 456 -4.70 -25.95 6.60
CA ASN A 456 -4.56 -26.41 7.99
C ASN A 456 -3.13 -26.28 8.51
N ILE A 457 -2.10 -26.52 7.69
CA ILE A 457 -0.69 -26.35 8.07
C ILE A 457 -0.42 -24.93 8.59
N LEU A 458 -0.96 -23.91 7.93
CA LEU A 458 -0.81 -22.52 8.37
C LEU A 458 -1.54 -22.20 9.68
N LEU A 459 -2.41 -23.09 10.15
CA LEU A 459 -3.17 -22.98 11.40
C LEU A 459 -2.68 -23.96 12.47
N GLU A 460 -1.66 -24.77 12.17
CA GLU A 460 -1.01 -25.61 13.17
C GLU A 460 -0.22 -24.70 14.12
N LYS A 461 -0.54 -24.79 15.42
CA LYS A 461 0.29 -24.19 16.45
C LYS A 461 1.57 -25.01 16.54
N GLU A 462 2.73 -24.37 16.41
CA GLU A 462 3.99 -25.02 16.73
C GLU A 462 3.90 -25.63 18.12
N THR A 463 4.25 -26.90 18.24
CA THR A 463 4.32 -27.53 19.54
C THR A 463 5.53 -26.97 20.30
N PRO A 464 5.48 -26.85 21.64
CA PRO A 464 6.61 -26.34 22.43
C PRO A 464 7.94 -27.10 22.24
N ALA A 465 7.92 -28.28 21.63
CA ALA A 465 9.10 -29.06 21.28
C ALA A 465 9.81 -28.54 20.02
N GLN A 466 9.08 -28.11 19.00
CA GLN A 466 9.64 -27.59 17.74
C GLN A 466 10.29 -26.22 17.94
N LEU A 467 9.68 -25.37 18.78
CA LEU A 467 10.26 -24.09 19.21
C LEU A 467 11.59 -24.28 19.97
N LYS A 468 11.75 -25.37 20.73
CA LYS A 468 13.01 -25.67 21.43
C LYS A 468 14.11 -26.14 20.46
N GLU A 469 13.73 -26.87 19.41
CA GLU A 469 14.67 -27.36 18.40
C GLU A 469 15.17 -26.23 17.49
N GLU A 470 14.28 -25.32 17.05
CA GLU A 470 14.68 -24.16 16.25
C GLU A 470 15.49 -23.13 17.04
N VAL A 471 15.15 -22.86 18.31
CA VAL A 471 15.94 -21.98 19.18
C VAL A 471 17.31 -22.59 19.48
N SER A 472 17.40 -23.92 19.64
CA SER A 472 18.67 -24.64 19.80
C SER A 472 19.54 -24.55 18.55
N ASN A 473 18.95 -24.76 17.37
CA ASN A 473 19.66 -24.72 16.09
C ASN A 473 20.10 -23.30 15.71
N ALA A 474 19.26 -22.29 15.97
CA ALA A 474 19.62 -20.89 15.76
C ALA A 474 20.73 -20.42 16.73
N ALA A 475 20.70 -20.87 17.99
CA ALA A 475 21.76 -20.59 18.96
C ALA A 475 23.09 -21.27 18.60
N GLN A 476 23.06 -22.50 18.04
CA GLN A 476 24.25 -23.17 17.52
C GLN A 476 24.83 -22.47 16.30
N THR A 477 23.98 -22.05 15.36
CA THR A 477 24.43 -21.35 14.13
C THR A 477 25.03 -19.98 14.46
N ALA A 478 24.47 -19.25 15.43
CA ALA A 478 25.03 -17.99 15.91
C ALA A 478 26.37 -18.18 16.65
N ALA A 479 26.53 -19.26 17.42
CA ALA A 479 27.78 -19.59 18.11
C ALA A 479 28.91 -20.01 17.14
N GLU A 480 28.57 -20.72 16.05
CA GLU A 480 29.54 -21.12 15.01
C GLU A 480 30.00 -19.94 14.14
N THR A 481 29.13 -18.94 13.95
CA THR A 481 29.47 -17.71 13.22
C THR A 481 30.41 -16.80 14.04
N ILE A 482 30.36 -16.88 15.38
CA ILE A 482 31.26 -16.13 16.28
C ILE A 482 32.62 -16.82 16.44
N ASN A 483 32.69 -18.16 16.33
CA ASN A 483 33.93 -18.92 16.56
C ASN A 483 34.79 -19.20 15.30
N SER A 484 34.34 -18.85 14.10
CA SER A 484 35.11 -19.08 12.85
C SER A 484 36.11 -17.96 12.49
N GLY A 485 36.30 -16.98 13.39
CA GLY A 485 37.28 -15.90 13.26
C GLY A 485 38.61 -16.13 14.01
N SER A 486 39.26 -17.30 13.94
CA SER A 486 40.72 -17.38 14.16
C SER A 486 41.33 -18.71 13.65
N THR A 487 42.51 -18.59 13.06
CA THR A 487 43.32 -19.55 12.29
C THR A 487 43.99 -20.68 13.08
N THR A 488 43.99 -21.93 12.56
CA THR A 488 45.15 -22.70 11.99
C THR A 488 44.99 -24.23 12.03
N LYS A 489 45.66 -24.89 11.06
CA LYS A 489 45.69 -26.32 10.66
C LYS A 489 45.88 -27.38 11.77
N SER A 490 45.23 -28.55 11.64
CA SER A 490 45.90 -29.84 11.36
C SER A 490 44.89 -30.95 11.02
N ALA A 491 45.35 -31.97 10.28
CA ALA A 491 44.57 -33.05 9.72
C ALA A 491 44.44 -34.27 10.65
N ALA A 492 43.27 -34.91 10.68
CA ALA A 492 43.14 -36.34 10.99
C ALA A 492 41.82 -36.91 10.46
N LYS A 493 41.93 -38.05 9.77
CA LYS A 493 40.83 -38.88 9.26
C LYS A 493 39.92 -39.37 10.40
N SER A 494 38.60 -39.31 10.21
CA SER A 494 37.73 -40.37 10.72
C SER A 494 36.48 -40.52 9.86
N THR A 495 36.29 -41.75 9.39
CA THR A 495 35.13 -42.30 8.68
C THR A 495 34.03 -42.67 9.68
N LYS A 496 32.76 -42.31 9.39
CA LYS A 496 31.53 -42.99 9.85
C LYS A 496 30.39 -42.55 8.91
N SER A 497 30.08 -43.35 7.89
CA SER A 497 28.99 -44.35 7.86
C SER A 497 27.60 -43.75 8.10
N TYR A 498 26.92 -43.43 7.00
CA TYR A 498 25.47 -43.26 6.94
C TYR A 498 24.76 -44.57 7.35
N LYS A 499 23.74 -44.47 8.21
CA LYS A 499 22.65 -45.45 8.27
C LYS A 499 21.32 -44.71 8.09
N PRO A 500 20.42 -45.20 7.23
CA PRO A 500 19.10 -44.61 7.03
C PRO A 500 18.18 -45.09 8.15
N LEU A 501 17.53 -44.16 8.86
CA LEU A 501 16.45 -44.51 9.77
C LEU A 501 15.12 -44.36 9.03
N TRP A 502 14.55 -45.52 8.74
CA TRP A 502 13.18 -45.71 8.29
C TRP A 502 12.23 -45.20 9.38
N ILE A 503 11.38 -44.24 9.05
CA ILE A 503 10.21 -43.91 9.88
C ILE A 503 9.01 -44.57 9.22
N THR A 504 8.56 -45.63 9.89
CA THR A 504 7.35 -46.40 9.62
C THR A 504 6.12 -45.50 9.72
N ALA A 505 5.26 -45.59 8.70
CA ALA A 505 3.94 -44.98 8.70
C ALA A 505 3.09 -45.55 9.85
N GLY A 506 2.84 -44.73 10.87
CA GLY A 506 1.82 -44.97 11.89
C GLY A 506 0.54 -44.26 11.50
N ALA A 507 -0.46 -45.02 11.06
CA ALA A 507 -1.82 -44.54 10.88
C ALA A 507 -2.37 -44.00 12.21
N ILE A 508 -2.74 -42.72 12.26
CA ILE A 508 -3.60 -42.19 13.32
C ILE A 508 -4.97 -41.95 12.70
N ALA A 509 -5.91 -42.73 13.19
CA ALA A 509 -7.31 -42.72 12.84
C ALA A 509 -7.97 -41.40 13.24
N VAL A 510 -8.87 -40.96 12.36
CA VAL A 510 -9.83 -39.90 12.57
C VAL A 510 -10.78 -40.28 13.72
N LEU A 511 -10.75 -39.50 14.80
CA LEU A 511 -11.85 -39.30 15.74
C LEU A 511 -11.91 -37.76 15.92
N GLY A 512 -12.92 -37.05 15.46
CA GLY A 512 -14.31 -37.26 15.83
C GLY A 512 -14.60 -36.54 17.16
N GLY A 513 -14.79 -35.23 17.12
CA GLY A 513 -15.53 -34.47 18.14
C GLY A 513 -14.77 -34.00 19.38
N ALA A 514 -14.49 -32.70 19.45
CA ALA A 514 -14.50 -31.92 20.69
C ALA A 514 -14.70 -30.42 20.37
N PHE A 515 -15.83 -30.08 19.73
CA PHE A 515 -16.37 -28.73 19.77
C PHE A 515 -17.24 -28.64 21.02
N THR A 516 -16.62 -28.44 22.17
CA THR A 516 -17.31 -28.28 23.46
C THR A 516 -17.51 -26.80 23.75
N LEU A 517 -18.75 -26.36 23.53
CA LEU A 517 -19.45 -25.22 24.15
C LEU A 517 -18.63 -24.42 25.18
N TYR A 518 -18.13 -23.24 24.79
CA TYR A 518 -17.83 -22.18 25.76
C TYR A 518 -19.01 -21.22 25.82
N LYS A 519 -19.89 -21.45 26.80
CA LYS A 519 -20.94 -20.53 27.22
C LYS A 519 -20.29 -19.47 28.10
N THR A 520 -19.80 -18.37 27.52
CA THR A 520 -19.29 -17.25 28.32
C THR A 520 -20.48 -16.48 28.90
N LYS A 521 -20.60 -16.53 30.23
CA LYS A 521 -21.46 -15.65 31.02
C LYS A 521 -21.12 -14.19 30.71
N PHE A 522 -22.03 -13.49 30.03
CA PHE A 522 -22.10 -12.03 30.17
C PHE A 522 -22.67 -11.72 31.55
N GLN A 523 -21.81 -11.26 32.46
CA GLN A 523 -22.29 -10.53 33.63
C GLN A 523 -22.80 -9.16 33.14
N LYS A 524 -24.10 -8.98 33.28
CA LYS A 524 -24.80 -7.71 33.24
C LYS A 524 -24.16 -6.81 34.32
N HIS A 525 -23.41 -5.78 33.92
CA HIS A 525 -23.28 -4.60 34.77
C HIS A 525 -24.48 -3.72 34.47
N GLU A 526 -25.44 -3.72 35.41
CA GLU A 526 -26.50 -2.72 35.45
C GLU A 526 -25.85 -1.36 35.71
N ALA A 527 -25.91 -0.48 34.71
CA ALA A 527 -25.73 0.94 34.93
C ALA A 527 -27.03 1.43 35.60
N LYS A 528 -26.91 1.90 36.84
CA LYS A 528 -27.99 2.58 37.54
C LYS A 528 -28.31 3.88 36.82
N ASP A 529 -29.58 3.98 36.48
CA ASP A 529 -30.29 5.18 36.10
C ASP A 529 -30.32 6.13 37.31
N ASP A 530 -29.68 7.30 37.19
CA ASP A 530 -29.96 8.45 38.05
C ASP A 530 -30.31 9.61 37.12
N SER A 531 -31.60 9.65 36.78
CA SER A 531 -32.26 10.82 36.23
C SER A 531 -32.24 11.94 37.27
N GLN A 532 -31.49 13.02 37.01
CA GLN A 532 -31.85 14.34 37.53
C GLN A 532 -31.85 15.38 36.40
N GLN A 533 -33.05 15.91 36.21
CA GLN A 533 -33.40 17.07 35.42
C GLN A 533 -32.45 18.25 35.66
N LEU A 534 -32.05 18.94 34.60
CA LEU A 534 -32.06 20.41 34.60
C LEU A 534 -32.18 20.99 33.19
N LYS A 535 -33.39 21.53 33.00
CA LYS A 535 -33.93 22.50 32.05
C LYS A 535 -32.96 23.32 31.19
N LEU A 536 -33.30 23.36 29.89
CA LEU A 536 -33.40 24.52 28.99
C LEU A 536 -33.01 25.89 29.58
N THR A 537 -32.13 26.62 28.87
CA THR A 537 -32.45 27.90 28.20
C THR A 537 -31.27 28.44 27.37
N ALA A 538 -31.63 29.03 26.22
CA ALA A 538 -30.89 29.91 25.29
C ALA A 538 -29.79 29.30 24.42
#